data_AF-V5FDB2-F1
#
_entry.id   AF-V5FDB2-F1
#
_cell.length_a   1.000
_cell.length_b   1.000
_cell.length_c   1.000
_cell.angle_alpha   90.00
_cell.angle_beta   90.00
_cell.angle_gamma   90.00
#
_symmetry.space_group_name_H-M   'P 1'
#
loop_
_entity.id
_entity.type
_entity.pdbx_description
1 polymer ?
#
loop_
_entity_poly.entity_id
_entity_poly.type
_entity_poly.pdbx_seq_one_letter_code
_entity_poly.pdbx_strand_id
1 'polypeptide(L)'
;MSNIPSLSQLIVLEIFTWWILGGSIAISFILEFAYRNSRASSKEITRLRLSTIRWYVWSFIFVGVILQISERMVGKGTIYYWISSLVFFWFVLITLKILRKWRPIVFRRIAKASDKPLWVVWAEKNEHTFLLNVLATAIGIVWIITTTCQSIFISKLSNYTFFSQGLAYLFKIEVAKQNENELQSQNFVRIKGDETFKYITPGHEDSTLINYASDEFKEISRYVLSNNPAVCVISGERGVGTTTFLKQALFKVKNATPIYLNCPYSGYIELIQEFAEQLGLNRDAGEIQILNHLRKSNESYLIALDNGQRLVKPMVGGLSGLLKFTNLLRRSKKNHRAILAIEKASWRFVDRARGERLLFDWVTFLPKWSEAQVADLLASRINQSDDAQYKVSFEGLVVPKQWDHENISEEDRARNGFYRILWHYADGNPTVALRFFRLSLRRNKANDNVVVRLFRAPESEELEKMPKPMLAVLRSIVQLEVASQEALSECTQLSHAEVLGTLRYFQSRGYIDWSDDKAKVSDHWYRHITNVLHRQHLLVK
;
A
#
# COMPACT_ATOMS: atom_id res chain seq x y z
N MET A 1 55.74 45.65 -18.69
CA MET A 1 55.95 45.07 -20.02
C MET A 1 54.89 45.62 -20.95
N SER A 2 55.37 46.43 -21.87
CA SER A 2 54.68 47.34 -22.78
C SER A 2 53.98 46.64 -23.94
N ASN A 3 52.75 47.08 -24.23
CA ASN A 3 52.13 47.25 -25.55
C ASN A 3 52.78 46.50 -26.72
N ILE A 4 52.50 45.19 -26.83
CA ILE A 4 52.54 44.51 -28.13
C ILE A 4 51.08 44.28 -28.54
N PRO A 5 50.55 44.94 -29.59
CA PRO A 5 49.15 44.83 -29.98
C PRO A 5 48.71 43.39 -30.30
N SER A 6 49.64 42.49 -30.67
CA SER A 6 49.37 41.07 -30.93
C SER A 6 48.93 40.28 -29.68
N LEU A 7 49.39 40.65 -28.47
CA LEU A 7 49.00 39.98 -27.23
C LEU A 7 47.54 40.31 -26.82
N SER A 8 47.08 41.53 -27.12
CA SER A 8 45.70 41.94 -26.85
C SER A 8 44.68 41.19 -27.71
N GLN A 9 45.03 40.89 -28.97
CA GLN A 9 44.20 40.10 -29.89
C GLN A 9 44.13 38.64 -29.48
N LEU A 10 45.24 38.08 -28.97
CA LEU A 10 45.30 36.71 -28.43
C LEU A 10 44.38 36.51 -27.23
N ILE A 11 44.29 37.50 -26.33
CA ILE A 11 43.38 37.47 -25.17
C ILE A 11 41.91 37.47 -25.59
N VAL A 12 41.53 38.25 -26.59
CA VAL A 12 40.15 38.28 -27.11
C VAL A 12 39.80 36.94 -27.77
N LEU A 13 40.73 36.37 -28.53
CA LEU A 13 40.58 35.07 -29.17
C LEU A 13 40.47 33.92 -28.15
N GLU A 14 41.21 34.00 -27.05
CA GLU A 14 41.11 33.05 -25.93
C GLU A 14 39.73 33.13 -25.25
N ILE A 15 39.22 34.32 -24.96
CA ILE A 15 37.88 34.50 -24.37
C ILE A 15 36.80 33.94 -25.31
N PHE A 16 36.90 34.26 -26.60
CA PHE A 16 35.95 33.80 -27.60
C PHE A 16 35.95 32.27 -27.74
N THR A 17 37.13 31.65 -27.77
CA THR A 17 37.27 30.19 -27.86
C THR A 17 36.74 29.50 -26.59
N TRP A 18 37.02 30.00 -25.39
CA TRP A 18 36.49 29.45 -24.14
C TRP A 18 34.96 29.52 -24.05
N TRP A 19 34.36 30.66 -24.39
CA TRP A 19 32.91 30.82 -24.32
C TRP A 19 32.15 30.04 -25.38
N ILE A 20 32.69 29.93 -26.59
CA ILE A 20 32.02 29.20 -27.67
C ILE A 20 32.20 27.69 -27.51
N LEU A 21 33.42 27.23 -27.20
CA LEU A 21 33.71 25.81 -27.07
C LEU A 21 33.14 25.26 -25.77
N GLY A 22 33.36 25.95 -24.65
CA GLY A 22 32.75 25.62 -23.36
C GLY A 22 31.22 25.78 -23.38
N GLY A 23 30.71 26.83 -24.01
CA GLY A 23 29.28 27.06 -24.17
C GLY A 23 28.59 26.01 -25.04
N SER A 24 29.20 25.59 -26.15
CA SER A 24 28.67 24.54 -27.04
C SER A 24 28.59 23.16 -26.34
N ILE A 25 29.60 22.83 -25.54
CA ILE A 25 29.59 21.61 -24.71
C ILE A 25 28.47 21.68 -23.66
N ALA A 26 28.35 22.81 -22.95
CA ALA A 26 27.30 23.01 -21.96
C ALA A 26 25.89 22.94 -22.58
N ILE A 27 25.71 23.54 -23.78
CA ILE A 27 24.46 23.44 -24.55
C ILE A 27 24.13 21.97 -24.84
N SER A 28 25.10 21.20 -25.35
CA SER A 28 24.88 19.81 -25.72
C SER A 28 24.47 18.96 -24.51
N PHE A 29 25.12 19.18 -23.36
CA PHE A 29 24.79 18.48 -22.11
C PHE A 29 23.40 18.85 -21.58
N ILE A 30 23.06 20.13 -21.51
CA ILE A 30 21.75 20.60 -21.01
C ILE A 30 20.62 20.13 -21.95
N LEU A 31 20.83 20.16 -23.26
CA LEU A 31 19.83 19.70 -24.23
C LEU A 31 19.62 18.19 -24.14
N GLU A 32 20.68 17.39 -24.02
CA GLU A 32 20.59 15.93 -23.88
C GLU A 32 19.91 15.55 -22.55
N PHE A 33 20.25 16.23 -21.46
CA PHE A 33 19.59 16.05 -20.17
C PHE A 33 18.10 16.39 -20.22
N ALA A 34 17.75 17.55 -20.80
CA ALA A 34 16.37 17.97 -20.98
C ALA A 34 15.58 17.03 -21.91
N TYR A 35 16.22 16.49 -22.95
CA TYR A 35 15.62 15.53 -23.88
C TYR A 35 15.33 14.19 -23.19
N ARG A 36 16.28 13.64 -22.41
CA ARG A 36 16.08 12.39 -21.65
C ARG A 36 14.96 12.50 -20.63
N ASN A 37 14.88 13.62 -19.91
CA ASN A 37 13.87 13.84 -18.87
C ASN A 37 12.48 14.25 -19.42
N SER A 38 12.37 14.49 -20.74
CA SER A 38 11.11 14.89 -21.40
C SER A 38 10.48 13.80 -22.26
N ARG A 39 10.98 12.55 -22.20
CA ARG A 39 10.44 11.39 -22.94
C ARG A 39 8.95 11.12 -22.69
N ALA A 40 8.43 11.49 -21.52
CA ALA A 40 7.01 11.36 -21.16
C ALA A 40 6.13 12.54 -21.64
N SER A 41 6.71 13.59 -22.25
CA SER A 41 5.99 14.78 -22.71
C SER A 41 5.68 14.72 -24.21
N SER A 42 4.61 15.39 -24.66
CA SER A 42 4.26 15.47 -26.08
C SER A 42 5.38 16.09 -26.93
N LYS A 43 5.57 15.62 -28.17
CA LYS A 43 6.63 16.08 -29.11
C LYS A 43 6.65 17.61 -29.30
N GLU A 44 5.49 18.26 -29.32
CA GLU A 44 5.35 19.72 -29.45
C GLU A 44 5.97 20.48 -28.26
N ILE A 45 5.64 20.07 -27.03
CA ILE A 45 6.16 20.65 -25.78
C ILE A 45 7.68 20.46 -25.68
N THR A 46 8.19 19.27 -26.03
CA THR A 46 9.63 18.97 -25.98
C THR A 46 10.42 19.87 -26.94
N ARG A 47 9.93 20.05 -28.17
CA ARG A 47 10.54 20.98 -29.14
C ARG A 47 10.57 22.42 -28.62
N LEU A 48 9.49 22.86 -27.98
CA LEU A 48 9.39 24.21 -27.44
C LEU A 48 10.39 24.43 -26.28
N ARG A 49 10.46 23.50 -25.32
CA ARG A 49 11.43 23.52 -24.21
C ARG A 49 12.87 23.58 -24.69
N LEU A 50 13.25 22.72 -25.64
CA LEU A 50 14.60 22.73 -26.20
C LEU A 50 14.90 24.07 -26.90
N SER A 51 13.92 24.65 -27.60
CA SER A 51 14.11 25.97 -28.21
C SER A 51 14.27 27.10 -27.20
N THR A 52 13.53 27.08 -26.09
CA THR A 52 13.65 28.04 -24.98
C THR A 52 15.03 27.96 -24.33
N ILE A 53 15.50 26.75 -24.03
CA ILE A 53 16.84 26.51 -23.48
C ILE A 53 17.91 27.06 -24.44
N ARG A 54 17.82 26.75 -25.75
CA ARG A 54 18.76 27.27 -26.74
C ARG A 54 18.82 28.80 -26.75
N TRP A 55 17.67 29.49 -26.75
CA TRP A 55 17.63 30.95 -26.75
C TRP A 55 18.32 31.54 -25.52
N TYR A 56 18.05 31.03 -24.31
CA TYR A 56 18.69 31.54 -23.09
C TYR A 56 20.18 31.24 -23.03
N VAL A 57 20.60 30.01 -23.38
CA VAL A 57 22.02 29.63 -23.27
C VAL A 57 22.87 30.38 -24.31
N TRP A 58 22.42 30.50 -25.56
CA TRP A 58 23.12 31.31 -26.56
C TRP A 58 23.20 32.79 -26.18
N SER A 59 22.14 33.31 -25.56
CA SER A 59 22.12 34.69 -25.09
C SER A 59 23.07 34.91 -23.91
N PHE A 60 23.18 33.94 -23.01
CA PHE A 60 24.13 33.97 -21.91
C PHE A 60 25.58 33.92 -22.40
N ILE A 61 25.88 33.06 -23.39
CA ILE A 61 27.20 33.01 -24.03
C ILE A 61 27.54 34.35 -24.68
N PHE A 62 26.62 34.88 -25.50
CA PHE A 62 26.82 36.15 -26.20
C PHE A 62 27.05 37.32 -25.24
N VAL A 63 26.23 37.41 -24.19
CA VAL A 63 26.36 38.42 -23.14
C VAL A 63 27.66 38.25 -22.35
N GLY A 64 28.02 37.03 -21.99
CA GLY A 64 29.24 36.72 -21.25
C GLY A 64 30.50 37.14 -22.01
N VAL A 65 30.54 36.85 -23.31
CA VAL A 65 31.61 37.32 -24.21
C VAL A 65 31.68 38.84 -24.23
N ILE A 66 30.56 39.53 -24.44
CA ILE A 66 30.52 41.00 -24.52
C ILE A 66 30.97 41.65 -23.21
N LEU A 67 30.46 41.17 -22.07
CA LEU A 67 30.81 41.71 -20.76
C LEU A 67 32.28 41.47 -20.42
N GLN A 68 32.81 40.29 -20.71
CA GLN A 68 34.20 39.96 -20.42
C GLN A 68 35.18 40.72 -21.33
N ILE A 69 34.83 40.91 -22.61
CA ILE A 69 35.60 41.77 -23.52
C ILE A 69 35.54 43.23 -23.03
N SER A 70 34.36 43.71 -22.65
CA SER A 70 34.19 45.08 -22.14
C SER A 70 34.98 45.32 -20.85
N GLU A 71 34.97 44.37 -19.91
CA GLU A 71 35.71 44.48 -18.65
C GLU A 71 37.22 44.56 -18.89
N ARG A 72 37.74 43.77 -19.84
CA ARG A 72 39.18 43.76 -20.14
C ARG A 72 39.65 44.93 -20.99
N MET A 73 38.83 45.42 -21.92
CA MET A 73 39.20 46.54 -22.80
C MET A 73 39.04 47.90 -22.15
N VAL A 74 37.96 48.10 -21.40
CA VAL A 74 37.55 49.42 -20.89
C VAL A 74 37.61 49.49 -19.36
N GLY A 75 37.81 48.37 -18.67
CA GLY A 75 37.74 48.28 -17.21
C GLY A 75 36.30 48.40 -16.69
N LYS A 76 36.13 48.41 -15.37
CA LYS A 76 34.82 48.60 -14.69
C LYS A 76 34.41 50.08 -14.61
N GLY A 77 34.49 50.77 -15.74
CA GLY A 77 34.08 52.17 -15.88
C GLY A 77 32.62 52.33 -16.34
N THR A 78 32.22 53.56 -16.65
CA THR A 78 30.85 53.92 -17.05
C THR A 78 30.35 53.13 -18.26
N ILE A 79 31.21 52.88 -19.26
CA ILE A 79 30.88 52.12 -20.47
C ILE A 79 30.49 50.66 -20.14
N TYR A 80 31.20 50.02 -19.21
CA TYR A 80 30.86 48.66 -18.76
C TYR A 80 29.47 48.61 -18.11
N TYR A 81 29.12 49.59 -17.27
CA TYR A 81 27.79 49.67 -16.65
C TYR A 81 26.67 49.96 -17.65
N TRP A 82 26.93 50.75 -18.69
CA TRP A 82 25.99 50.95 -19.80
C TRP A 82 25.73 49.66 -20.56
N ILE A 83 26.80 48.91 -20.87
CA ILE A 83 26.69 47.60 -21.52
C ILE A 83 25.93 46.62 -20.63
N SER A 84 26.22 46.58 -19.33
CA SER A 84 25.49 45.75 -18.35
C SER A 84 23.99 46.10 -18.28
N SER A 85 23.65 47.39 -18.38
CA SER A 85 22.25 47.83 -18.43
C SER A 85 21.57 47.38 -19.74
N LEU A 86 22.27 47.44 -20.87
CA LEU A 86 21.76 46.98 -22.16
C LEU A 86 21.53 45.46 -22.18
N VAL A 87 22.40 44.70 -21.52
CA VAL A 87 22.26 43.26 -21.30
C VAL A 87 20.96 42.93 -20.57
N PHE A 88 20.59 43.72 -19.55
CA PHE A 88 19.31 43.53 -18.86
C PHE A 88 18.12 43.65 -19.83
N PHE A 89 18.09 44.70 -20.66
CA PHE A 89 17.05 44.87 -21.68
C PHE A 89 17.02 43.74 -22.71
N TRP A 90 18.19 43.21 -23.10
CA TRP A 90 18.29 42.05 -23.99
C TRP A 90 17.58 40.81 -23.42
N PHE A 91 17.80 40.49 -22.14
CA PHE A 91 17.12 39.38 -21.48
C PHE A 91 15.61 39.61 -21.31
N VAL A 92 15.18 40.85 -21.08
CA VAL A 92 13.75 41.21 -21.09
C VAL A 92 13.13 40.88 -22.44
N LEU A 93 13.75 41.30 -23.56
CA LEU A 93 13.23 41.03 -24.91
C LEU A 93 13.15 39.53 -25.23
N ILE A 94 14.17 38.75 -24.85
CA ILE A 94 14.16 37.30 -25.03
C ILE A 94 13.03 36.66 -24.23
N THR A 95 12.83 37.09 -22.99
CA THR A 95 11.77 36.59 -22.12
C THR A 95 10.39 36.89 -22.70
N LEU A 96 10.16 38.11 -23.20
CA LEU A 96 8.92 38.47 -23.90
C LEU A 96 8.67 37.60 -25.13
N LYS A 97 9.71 37.35 -25.94
CA LYS A 97 9.62 36.49 -27.13
C LYS A 97 9.26 35.04 -26.77
N ILE A 98 9.85 34.52 -25.70
CA ILE A 98 9.61 33.15 -25.23
C ILE A 98 8.20 33.02 -24.65
N LEU A 99 7.74 33.98 -23.84
CA LEU A 99 6.38 33.98 -23.32
C LEU A 99 5.34 33.96 -24.44
N ARG A 100 5.52 34.78 -25.48
CA ARG A 100 4.64 34.76 -26.67
C ARG A 100 4.60 33.40 -27.36
N LYS A 101 5.73 32.69 -27.40
CA LYS A 101 5.83 31.36 -28.01
C LYS A 101 5.15 30.27 -27.17
N TRP A 102 5.17 30.40 -25.83
CA TRP A 102 4.54 29.45 -24.90
C TRP A 102 3.04 29.64 -24.76
N ARG A 103 2.53 30.86 -25.02
CA ARG A 103 1.10 31.22 -24.94
C ARG A 103 0.12 30.15 -25.42
N PRO A 104 0.14 29.67 -26.68
CA PRO A 104 -0.89 28.75 -27.18
C PRO A 104 -0.92 27.42 -26.42
N ILE A 105 0.22 26.94 -25.91
CA ILE A 105 0.31 25.70 -25.15
C ILE A 105 -0.22 25.90 -23.72
N VAL A 106 0.10 27.04 -23.12
CA VAL A 106 -0.31 27.40 -21.75
C VAL A 106 -1.84 27.49 -21.67
N PHE A 107 -2.46 28.26 -22.57
CA PHE A 107 -3.92 28.41 -22.56
C PHE A 107 -4.66 27.15 -23.00
N ARG A 108 -4.09 26.34 -23.92
CA ARG A 108 -4.66 25.01 -24.23
C ARG A 108 -4.67 24.06 -23.01
N ARG A 109 -3.69 24.17 -22.11
CA ARG A 109 -3.68 23.41 -20.85
C ARG A 109 -4.67 23.98 -19.83
N ILE A 110 -4.68 25.29 -19.66
CA ILE A 110 -5.60 25.98 -18.73
C ILE A 110 -7.05 25.71 -19.12
N ALA A 111 -7.38 25.70 -20.41
CA ALA A 111 -8.73 25.43 -20.91
C ALA A 111 -9.26 24.02 -20.54
N LYS A 112 -8.37 23.04 -20.35
CA LYS A 112 -8.75 21.66 -19.98
C LYS A 112 -8.94 21.45 -18.49
N ALA A 113 -8.50 22.37 -17.65
CA ALA A 113 -8.61 22.26 -16.21
C ALA A 113 -10.01 22.65 -15.73
N SER A 114 -10.60 21.82 -14.87
CA SER A 114 -11.96 22.02 -14.35
C SER A 114 -12.03 23.04 -13.21
N ASP A 115 -11.05 23.07 -12.31
CA ASP A 115 -10.99 24.02 -11.19
C ASP A 115 -9.87 25.05 -11.41
N LYS A 116 -10.25 26.31 -11.55
CA LYS A 116 -9.32 27.43 -11.80
C LYS A 116 -9.50 28.50 -10.73
N PRO A 117 -8.42 28.94 -10.06
CA PRO A 117 -8.51 30.08 -9.15
C PRO A 117 -8.75 31.38 -9.94
N LEU A 118 -9.32 32.39 -9.28
CA LEU A 118 -9.79 33.64 -9.91
C LEU A 118 -8.73 34.36 -10.76
N TRP A 119 -7.46 34.30 -10.36
CA TRP A 119 -6.35 34.92 -11.08
C TRP A 119 -5.96 34.17 -12.36
N VAL A 120 -6.20 32.85 -12.45
CA VAL A 120 -6.04 32.06 -13.69
C VAL A 120 -7.21 32.34 -14.64
N VAL A 121 -8.43 32.47 -14.11
CA VAL A 121 -9.61 32.88 -14.89
C VAL A 121 -9.41 34.28 -15.48
N TRP A 122 -8.82 35.20 -14.70
CA TRP A 122 -8.44 36.52 -15.20
C TRP A 122 -7.40 36.43 -16.34
N ALA A 123 -6.40 35.56 -16.20
CA ALA A 123 -5.38 35.35 -17.23
C ALA A 123 -6.00 34.78 -18.53
N GLU A 124 -6.92 33.83 -18.42
CA GLU A 124 -7.64 33.24 -19.55
C GLU A 124 -8.48 34.29 -20.31
N LYS A 125 -9.19 35.16 -19.58
CA LYS A 125 -9.97 36.26 -20.19
C LYS A 125 -9.11 37.27 -20.94
N ASN A 126 -7.87 37.49 -20.48
CA ASN A 126 -6.96 38.51 -21.05
C ASN A 126 -5.95 37.93 -22.05
N GLU A 127 -6.20 36.73 -22.58
CA GLU A 127 -5.30 36.06 -23.52
C GLU A 127 -5.00 36.94 -24.77
N HIS A 128 -6.01 37.61 -25.31
CA HIS A 128 -5.91 38.32 -26.60
C HIS A 128 -5.51 39.80 -26.48
N THR A 129 -5.38 40.34 -25.27
CA THR A 129 -5.11 41.77 -25.06
C THR A 129 -3.64 42.12 -25.32
N PHE A 130 -3.36 43.15 -26.14
CA PHE A 130 -2.04 43.45 -26.75
C PHE A 130 -0.86 43.60 -25.77
N LEU A 131 -1.10 43.98 -24.51
CA LEU A 131 -0.06 44.12 -23.46
C LEU A 131 -0.25 43.18 -22.27
N LEU A 132 -1.50 42.92 -21.87
CA LEU A 132 -1.80 42.03 -20.75
C LEU A 132 -1.55 40.56 -21.08
N ASN A 133 -1.48 40.17 -22.36
CA ASN A 133 -1.24 38.80 -22.78
C ASN A 133 0.08 38.21 -22.24
N VAL A 134 1.13 39.01 -22.09
CA VAL A 134 2.43 38.59 -21.55
C VAL A 134 2.29 38.25 -20.07
N LEU A 135 1.65 39.14 -19.31
CA LEU A 135 1.40 38.94 -17.88
C LEU A 135 0.48 37.74 -17.65
N ALA A 136 -0.59 37.63 -18.44
CA ALA A 136 -1.51 36.51 -18.40
C ALA A 136 -0.81 35.17 -18.70
N THR A 137 0.07 35.14 -19.71
CA THR A 137 0.85 33.93 -20.03
C THR A 137 1.81 33.58 -18.91
N ALA A 138 2.50 34.55 -18.30
CA ALA A 138 3.40 34.32 -17.17
C ALA A 138 2.65 33.74 -15.96
N ILE A 139 1.49 34.31 -15.63
CA ILE A 139 0.60 33.82 -14.56
C ILE A 139 0.15 32.38 -14.84
N GLY A 140 -0.27 32.09 -16.08
CA GLY A 140 -0.64 30.74 -16.50
C GLY A 140 0.51 29.72 -16.39
N ILE A 141 1.73 30.12 -16.75
CA ILE A 141 2.94 29.29 -16.59
C ILE A 141 3.21 29.01 -15.11
N VAL A 142 3.15 30.03 -14.25
CA VAL A 142 3.36 29.88 -12.80
C VAL A 142 2.35 28.88 -12.23
N TRP A 143 1.08 29.00 -12.59
CA TRP A 143 0.05 28.06 -12.15
C TRP A 143 0.37 26.62 -12.57
N ILE A 144 0.66 26.39 -13.86
CA ILE A 144 1.00 25.05 -14.38
C ILE A 144 2.23 24.48 -13.67
N ILE A 145 3.24 25.31 -13.40
CA ILE A 145 4.44 24.87 -12.65
C ILE A 145 4.05 24.48 -11.23
N THR A 146 3.26 25.30 -10.53
CA THR A 146 2.85 25.00 -9.15
C THR A 146 2.03 23.71 -9.07
N THR A 147 1.06 23.50 -9.96
CA THR A 147 0.24 22.27 -9.98
C THR A 147 1.06 21.04 -10.34
N THR A 148 1.97 21.16 -11.32
CA THR A 148 2.88 20.08 -11.70
C THR A 148 3.83 19.72 -10.55
N CYS A 149 4.44 20.72 -9.91
CA CYS A 149 5.32 20.51 -8.75
C CYS A 149 4.57 19.88 -7.57
N GLN A 150 3.35 20.33 -7.26
CA GLN A 150 2.49 19.70 -6.26
C GLN A 150 2.25 18.23 -6.60
N SER A 151 1.87 17.91 -7.84
CA SER A 151 1.63 16.51 -8.25
C SER A 151 2.88 15.62 -8.16
N ILE A 152 4.07 16.16 -8.47
CA ILE A 152 5.34 15.43 -8.36
C ILE A 152 5.73 15.23 -6.89
N PHE A 153 5.55 16.26 -6.06
CA PHE A 153 5.84 16.19 -4.65
C PHE A 153 4.92 15.19 -3.95
N ILE A 154 3.62 15.23 -4.25
CA ILE A 154 2.62 14.32 -3.70
C ILE A 154 2.85 12.89 -4.18
N SER A 155 3.14 12.65 -5.47
CA SER A 155 3.42 11.27 -5.92
C SER A 155 4.65 10.68 -5.21
N LYS A 156 5.69 11.48 -4.96
CA LYS A 156 6.84 11.07 -4.16
C LYS A 156 6.53 10.90 -2.67
N LEU A 157 5.67 11.74 -2.09
CA LEU A 157 5.26 11.64 -0.67
C LEU A 157 4.22 10.55 -0.41
N SER A 158 3.38 10.20 -1.38
CA SER A 158 2.38 9.14 -1.26
C SER A 158 3.01 7.75 -1.09
N ASN A 159 4.25 7.60 -1.56
CA ASN A 159 5.07 6.42 -1.29
C ASN A 159 5.61 6.38 0.16
N TYR A 160 5.54 7.49 0.90
CA TYR A 160 5.91 7.54 2.31
C TYR A 160 4.68 7.30 3.20
N THR A 161 4.75 6.22 3.96
CA THR A 161 3.70 5.70 4.87
C THR A 161 3.22 6.69 5.94
N PHE A 162 3.96 7.76 6.20
CA PHE A 162 3.63 8.79 7.20
C PHE A 162 2.64 9.86 6.67
N PHE A 163 2.75 10.23 5.39
CA PHE A 163 1.85 11.22 4.77
C PHE A 163 0.45 10.62 4.52
N SER A 164 0.40 9.33 4.20
CA SER A 164 -0.85 8.59 4.04
C SER A 164 -1.65 8.50 5.35
N GLN A 165 -0.99 8.51 6.52
CA GLN A 165 -1.66 8.57 7.83
C GLN A 165 -2.27 9.95 8.14
N GLY A 166 -1.62 11.04 7.75
CA GLY A 166 -2.15 12.41 7.91
C GLY A 166 -3.38 12.66 7.03
N LEU A 167 -3.33 12.17 5.78
CA LEU A 167 -4.49 12.12 4.90
C LEU A 167 -5.61 11.27 5.50
N ALA A 168 -5.31 10.10 6.07
CA ALA A 168 -6.31 9.22 6.69
C ALA A 168 -7.09 9.88 7.85
N TYR A 169 -6.47 10.78 8.61
CA TYR A 169 -7.18 11.54 9.66
C TYR A 169 -8.20 12.52 9.07
N LEU A 170 -7.78 13.28 8.05
CA LEU A 170 -8.68 14.18 7.31
C LEU A 170 -9.79 13.39 6.60
N PHE A 171 -9.48 12.20 6.09
CA PHE A 171 -10.47 11.31 5.49
C PHE A 171 -11.43 10.70 6.51
N LYS A 172 -10.98 10.35 7.73
CA LYS A 172 -11.88 9.88 8.79
C LYS A 172 -12.91 10.95 9.15
N ILE A 173 -12.46 12.20 9.26
CA ILE A 173 -13.33 13.36 9.52
C ILE A 173 -14.33 13.55 8.38
N GLU A 174 -13.89 13.42 7.13
CA GLU A 174 -14.77 13.63 5.97
C GLU A 174 -15.77 12.49 5.77
N VAL A 175 -15.35 11.24 6.00
CA VAL A 175 -16.25 10.06 6.03
C VAL A 175 -17.29 10.20 7.13
N ALA A 176 -16.93 10.75 8.29
CA ALA A 176 -17.89 11.02 9.36
C ALA A 176 -18.95 12.06 8.93
N LYS A 177 -18.52 13.16 8.30
CA LYS A 177 -19.42 14.22 7.79
C LYS A 177 -20.37 13.75 6.69
N GLN A 178 -19.88 12.94 5.74
CA GLN A 178 -20.71 12.46 4.63
C GLN A 178 -21.75 11.44 5.07
N ASN A 179 -21.45 10.63 6.09
CA ASN A 179 -22.42 9.70 6.67
C ASN A 179 -23.64 10.42 7.31
N GLU A 180 -23.45 11.62 7.89
CA GLU A 180 -24.55 12.43 8.43
C GLU A 180 -25.49 12.94 7.32
N ASN A 181 -24.93 13.30 6.15
CA ASN A 181 -25.71 13.74 5.00
C ASN A 181 -26.41 12.58 4.27
N GLU A 182 -25.79 11.41 4.15
CA GLU A 182 -26.40 10.22 3.52
C GLU A 182 -27.57 9.63 4.32
N LEU A 183 -27.56 9.77 5.66
CA LEU A 183 -28.70 9.39 6.52
C LEU A 183 -29.99 10.15 6.15
N GLN A 184 -29.89 11.32 5.52
CA GLN A 184 -31.04 12.08 5.03
C GLN A 184 -31.52 11.61 3.65
N SER A 185 -30.73 10.82 2.92
CA SER A 185 -31.12 10.26 1.61
C SER A 185 -31.94 8.97 1.79
N GLN A 186 -33.27 9.10 1.89
CA GLN A 186 -34.21 7.99 2.10
C GLN A 186 -34.26 6.92 0.98
N ASN A 187 -33.48 7.10 -0.09
CA ASN A 187 -33.57 6.32 -1.33
C ASN A 187 -32.66 5.08 -1.40
N PHE A 188 -31.75 4.88 -0.44
CA PHE A 188 -30.81 3.75 -0.47
C PHE A 188 -31.06 2.73 0.65
N VAL A 189 -31.08 1.45 0.31
CA VAL A 189 -31.20 0.33 1.26
C VAL A 189 -29.91 -0.48 1.30
N ARG A 190 -29.51 -0.94 2.48
CA ARG A 190 -28.35 -1.81 2.62
C ARG A 190 -28.64 -3.21 2.10
N ILE A 191 -27.74 -3.75 1.27
CA ILE A 191 -27.76 -5.17 0.91
C ILE A 191 -27.18 -5.96 2.09
N LYS A 192 -27.92 -6.96 2.58
CA LYS A 192 -27.55 -7.72 3.78
C LYS A 192 -27.38 -9.20 3.45
N GLY A 193 -26.56 -9.87 4.27
CA GLY A 193 -26.39 -11.33 4.21
C GLY A 193 -25.74 -11.81 2.91
N ASP A 194 -26.16 -12.99 2.49
CA ASP A 194 -25.53 -13.77 1.42
C ASP A 194 -25.69 -13.13 0.03
N GLU A 195 -26.67 -12.23 -0.12
CA GLU A 195 -26.86 -11.47 -1.35
C GLU A 195 -25.62 -10.64 -1.73
N THR A 196 -24.87 -10.14 -0.74
CA THR A 196 -23.64 -9.36 -0.99
C THR A 196 -22.54 -10.18 -1.69
N PHE A 197 -22.55 -11.50 -1.55
CA PHE A 197 -21.57 -12.39 -2.17
C PHE A 197 -21.81 -12.56 -3.68
N LYS A 198 -23.02 -12.25 -4.16
CA LYS A 198 -23.34 -12.24 -5.60
C LYS A 198 -22.69 -11.06 -6.33
N TYR A 199 -22.48 -9.95 -5.64
CA TYR A 199 -21.85 -8.74 -6.17
C TYR A 199 -20.33 -8.76 -5.98
N ILE A 200 -19.87 -9.19 -4.80
CA ILE A 200 -18.45 -9.31 -4.46
C ILE A 200 -18.16 -10.76 -4.12
N THR A 201 -17.59 -11.50 -5.06
CA THR A 201 -17.37 -12.94 -4.96
C THR A 201 -16.38 -13.28 -3.84
N PRO A 202 -16.55 -14.42 -3.14
CA PRO A 202 -15.56 -14.91 -2.21
C PRO A 202 -14.31 -15.42 -2.96
N GLY A 203 -13.21 -15.59 -2.23
CA GLY A 203 -12.02 -16.23 -2.80
C GLY A 203 -12.22 -17.73 -2.98
N HIS A 204 -11.80 -18.23 -4.13
CA HIS A 204 -11.76 -19.65 -4.51
C HIS A 204 -10.36 -20.05 -4.96
N GLU A 205 -10.10 -21.35 -5.11
CA GLU A 205 -8.78 -21.86 -5.53
C GLU A 205 -8.40 -21.38 -6.94
N ASP A 206 -9.39 -21.22 -7.82
CA ASP A 206 -9.20 -20.74 -9.21
C ASP A 206 -9.16 -19.21 -9.31
N SER A 207 -9.16 -18.51 -8.19
CA SER A 207 -9.12 -17.05 -8.20
C SER A 207 -7.80 -16.50 -8.71
N THR A 208 -7.86 -15.31 -9.33
CA THR A 208 -6.67 -14.57 -9.73
C THR A 208 -5.73 -14.36 -8.55
N LEU A 209 -4.49 -14.84 -8.69
CA LEU A 209 -3.45 -14.66 -7.68
C LEU A 209 -2.83 -13.28 -7.82
N ILE A 210 -2.96 -12.47 -6.76
CA ILE A 210 -2.28 -11.19 -6.66
C ILE A 210 -0.84 -11.43 -6.23
N ASN A 211 0.12 -10.73 -6.85
CA ASN A 211 1.52 -10.85 -6.47
C ASN A 211 1.74 -10.25 -5.08
N TYR A 212 1.96 -11.11 -4.09
CA TYR A 212 2.06 -10.76 -2.67
C TYR A 212 3.19 -11.55 -2.01
N ALA A 213 3.90 -10.89 -1.08
CA ALA A 213 4.97 -11.46 -0.27
C ALA A 213 6.06 -12.21 -1.08
N SER A 214 6.43 -11.67 -2.25
CA SER A 214 7.37 -12.33 -3.17
C SER A 214 8.76 -12.51 -2.56
N ASP A 215 9.20 -11.52 -1.76
CA ASP A 215 10.51 -11.55 -1.09
C ASP A 215 10.53 -12.58 0.03
N GLU A 216 9.47 -12.60 0.85
CA GLU A 216 9.27 -13.59 1.91
C GLU A 216 9.17 -15.01 1.33
N PHE A 217 8.46 -15.16 0.20
CA PHE A 217 8.38 -16.42 -0.53
C PHE A 217 9.75 -16.86 -1.01
N LYS A 218 10.57 -15.95 -1.54
CA LYS A 218 11.93 -16.24 -2.01
C LYS A 218 12.83 -16.70 -0.87
N GLU A 219 12.76 -16.06 0.30
CA GLU A 219 13.55 -16.44 1.47
C GLU A 219 13.16 -17.83 2.00
N ILE A 220 11.85 -18.06 2.25
CA ILE A 220 11.37 -19.38 2.71
C ILE A 220 11.71 -20.49 1.70
N SER A 221 11.57 -20.19 0.41
CA SER A 221 11.85 -21.15 -0.67
C SER A 221 13.28 -21.70 -0.64
N ARG A 222 14.28 -20.90 -0.20
CA ARG A 222 15.67 -21.37 -0.07
C ARG A 222 15.82 -22.54 0.90
N TYR A 223 14.95 -22.62 1.90
CA TYR A 223 14.95 -23.70 2.88
C TYR A 223 14.04 -24.84 2.42
N VAL A 224 12.78 -24.53 2.13
CA VAL A 224 11.71 -25.54 2.00
C VAL A 224 11.64 -26.21 0.63
N LEU A 225 12.18 -25.55 -0.42
CA LEU A 225 12.29 -26.14 -1.75
C LEU A 225 13.67 -26.78 -1.99
N SER A 226 14.62 -26.60 -1.07
CA SER A 226 15.90 -27.31 -1.10
C SER A 226 15.75 -28.79 -0.75
N ASN A 227 16.82 -29.59 -0.90
CA ASN A 227 16.83 -30.99 -0.44
C ASN A 227 17.20 -31.13 1.05
N ASN A 228 17.49 -30.03 1.76
CA ASN A 228 17.90 -30.12 3.15
C ASN A 228 16.67 -30.14 4.08
N PRO A 229 16.71 -30.92 5.17
CA PRO A 229 15.66 -30.87 6.17
C PRO A 229 15.60 -29.47 6.78
N ALA A 230 14.38 -28.90 6.82
CA ALA A 230 14.15 -27.58 7.36
C ALA A 230 12.74 -27.49 7.97
N VAL A 231 12.63 -26.82 9.11
CA VAL A 231 11.38 -26.46 9.77
C VAL A 231 11.32 -24.94 9.87
N CYS A 232 10.49 -24.34 9.01
CA CYS A 232 10.32 -22.91 8.91
C CYS A 232 8.97 -22.47 9.48
N VAL A 233 8.89 -21.21 9.91
CA VAL A 233 7.63 -20.58 10.32
C VAL A 233 7.33 -19.40 9.42
N ILE A 234 6.06 -19.29 9.06
CA ILE A 234 5.48 -18.08 8.50
C ILE A 234 4.48 -17.51 9.49
N SER A 235 4.57 -16.21 9.73
CA SER A 235 3.67 -15.54 10.66
C SER A 235 3.04 -14.31 10.02
N GLY A 236 1.73 -14.19 10.17
CA GLY A 236 0.94 -13.13 9.58
C GLY A 236 -0.29 -12.84 10.41
N GLU A 237 -0.84 -11.64 10.24
CA GLU A 237 -2.14 -11.31 10.83
C GLU A 237 -3.22 -12.21 10.21
N ARG A 238 -4.25 -12.54 11.00
CA ARG A 238 -5.42 -13.26 10.49
C ARG A 238 -5.97 -12.58 9.23
N GLY A 239 -6.15 -13.37 8.16
CA GLY A 239 -6.74 -12.89 6.91
C GLY A 239 -5.77 -12.22 5.94
N VAL A 240 -4.46 -12.20 6.24
CA VAL A 240 -3.43 -11.61 5.37
C VAL A 240 -3.07 -12.47 4.15
N GLY A 241 -3.43 -13.76 4.15
CA GLY A 241 -3.15 -14.69 3.04
C GLY A 241 -2.16 -15.82 3.35
N THR A 242 -1.95 -16.17 4.62
CA THR A 242 -1.09 -17.29 5.06
C THR A 242 -1.44 -18.61 4.39
N THR A 243 -2.73 -18.98 4.35
CA THR A 243 -3.21 -20.21 3.73
C THR A 243 -2.87 -20.27 2.24
N THR A 244 -3.11 -19.16 1.51
CA THR A 244 -2.78 -19.07 0.08
C THR A 244 -1.28 -19.19 -0.14
N PHE A 245 -0.46 -18.56 0.71
CA PHE A 245 0.99 -18.70 0.66
C PHE A 245 1.44 -20.15 0.82
N LEU A 246 0.91 -20.88 1.82
CA LEU A 246 1.23 -22.28 2.05
C LEU A 246 0.86 -23.16 0.85
N LYS A 247 -0.35 -22.98 0.31
CA LYS A 247 -0.81 -23.72 -0.87
C LYS A 247 0.07 -23.45 -2.09
N GLN A 248 0.51 -22.20 -2.30
CA GLN A 248 1.46 -21.86 -3.37
C GLN A 248 2.82 -22.54 -3.17
N ALA A 249 3.32 -22.65 -1.93
CA ALA A 249 4.57 -23.34 -1.64
C ALA A 249 4.46 -24.85 -1.93
N LEU A 250 3.35 -25.48 -1.52
CA LEU A 250 3.06 -26.88 -1.82
C LEU A 250 2.89 -27.12 -3.33
N PHE A 251 2.25 -26.22 -4.07
CA PHE A 251 2.09 -26.36 -5.51
C PHE A 251 3.43 -26.26 -6.28
N LYS A 252 4.37 -25.45 -5.80
CA LYS A 252 5.67 -25.23 -6.45
C LYS A 252 6.72 -26.30 -6.14
N VAL A 253 6.50 -27.14 -5.13
CA VAL A 253 7.45 -28.19 -4.78
C VAL A 253 7.44 -29.30 -5.83
N LYS A 254 8.63 -29.74 -6.26
CA LYS A 254 8.79 -30.81 -7.26
C LYS A 254 9.61 -32.00 -6.74
N ASN A 255 10.38 -31.76 -5.68
CA ASN A 255 11.30 -32.72 -5.07
C ASN A 255 10.76 -33.27 -3.74
N ALA A 256 9.46 -33.16 -3.49
CA ALA A 256 8.82 -33.64 -2.28
C ALA A 256 7.34 -33.94 -2.54
N THR A 257 6.79 -34.90 -1.82
CA THR A 257 5.35 -35.14 -1.75
C THR A 257 4.72 -34.06 -0.85
N PRO A 258 3.82 -33.21 -1.37
CA PRO A 258 3.20 -32.14 -0.58
C PRO A 258 2.14 -32.69 0.36
N ILE A 259 2.15 -32.25 1.62
CA ILE A 259 1.11 -32.56 2.61
C ILE A 259 0.60 -31.25 3.19
N TYR A 260 -0.71 -31.01 3.12
CA TYR A 260 -1.38 -29.89 3.77
C TYR A 260 -2.11 -30.39 5.00
N LEU A 261 -1.80 -29.82 6.16
CA LEU A 261 -2.48 -30.07 7.42
C LEU A 261 -3.11 -28.77 7.90
N ASN A 262 -4.37 -28.80 8.29
CA ASN A 262 -5.04 -27.66 8.92
C ASN A 262 -5.25 -28.00 10.38
N CYS A 263 -4.57 -27.31 11.30
CA CYS A 263 -4.66 -27.68 12.72
C CYS A 263 -6.11 -27.61 13.21
N PRO A 264 -6.70 -28.70 13.70
CA PRO A 264 -8.09 -28.71 14.17
C PRO A 264 -8.24 -27.91 15.47
N TYR A 265 -9.49 -27.53 15.79
CA TYR A 265 -9.79 -26.79 17.02
C TYR A 265 -9.63 -27.63 18.29
N SER A 266 -9.57 -28.96 18.18
CA SER A 266 -9.26 -29.88 19.29
C SER A 266 -7.75 -29.94 19.59
N GLY A 267 -6.92 -29.32 18.74
CA GLY A 267 -5.49 -29.16 18.94
C GLY A 267 -4.67 -30.39 18.55
N TYR A 268 -3.69 -30.73 19.38
CA TYR A 268 -2.60 -31.64 19.00
C TYR A 268 -3.03 -33.08 18.72
N ILE A 269 -3.98 -33.63 19.48
CA ILE A 269 -4.36 -35.04 19.37
C ILE A 269 -4.97 -35.32 17.99
N GLU A 270 -5.98 -34.53 17.61
CA GLU A 270 -6.66 -34.67 16.32
C GLU A 270 -5.73 -34.30 15.15
N LEU A 271 -4.81 -33.34 15.32
CA LEU A 271 -3.78 -33.05 14.31
C LEU A 271 -2.92 -34.28 13.99
N ILE A 272 -2.52 -35.05 15.00
CA ILE A 272 -1.71 -36.26 14.81
C ILE A 272 -2.50 -37.35 14.10
N GLN A 273 -3.79 -37.48 14.41
CA GLN A 273 -4.70 -38.40 13.73
C GLN A 273 -4.87 -38.05 12.24
N GLU A 274 -5.14 -36.79 11.91
CA GLU A 274 -5.21 -36.32 10.52
C GLU A 274 -3.87 -36.49 9.80
N PHE A 275 -2.76 -36.25 10.49
CA PHE A 275 -1.43 -36.44 9.90
C PHE A 275 -1.13 -37.92 9.61
N ALA A 276 -1.56 -38.83 10.49
CA ALA A 276 -1.47 -40.26 10.25
C ALA A 276 -2.26 -40.68 8.99
N GLU A 277 -3.51 -40.22 8.87
CA GLU A 277 -4.36 -40.50 7.70
C GLU A 277 -3.73 -39.99 6.40
N GLN A 278 -3.18 -38.77 6.40
CA GLN A 278 -2.50 -38.18 5.23
C GLN A 278 -1.23 -38.94 4.82
N LEU A 279 -0.60 -39.67 5.75
CA LEU A 279 0.54 -40.55 5.49
C LEU A 279 0.10 -41.98 5.10
N GLY A 280 -1.19 -42.25 4.99
CA GLY A 280 -1.74 -43.58 4.70
C GLY A 280 -1.64 -44.56 5.87
N LEU A 281 -1.50 -44.06 7.11
CA LEU A 281 -1.54 -44.86 8.33
C LEU A 281 -2.96 -44.88 8.90
N ASN A 282 -3.22 -45.81 9.82
CA ASN A 282 -4.47 -45.81 10.58
C ASN A 282 -4.57 -44.52 11.43
N ARG A 283 -5.78 -43.96 11.58
CA ARG A 283 -6.06 -42.74 12.36
C ARG A 283 -5.57 -42.83 13.79
N ASP A 284 -5.64 -44.02 14.40
CA ASP A 284 -5.18 -44.27 15.77
C ASP A 284 -3.65 -44.36 15.89
N ALA A 285 -2.91 -44.15 14.79
CA ALA A 285 -1.47 -44.23 14.82
C ALA A 285 -0.86 -43.10 15.67
N GLY A 286 -0.08 -43.49 16.67
CA GLY A 286 0.58 -42.55 17.56
C GLY A 286 1.82 -41.90 16.94
N GLU A 287 2.37 -40.90 17.65
CA GLU A 287 3.58 -40.16 17.25
C GLU A 287 4.76 -41.07 16.86
N ILE A 288 4.94 -42.19 17.57
CA ILE A 288 6.03 -43.15 17.33
C ILE A 288 5.88 -43.85 15.98
N GLN A 289 4.65 -44.22 15.60
CA GLN A 289 4.37 -44.89 14.33
C GLN A 289 4.56 -43.93 13.16
N ILE A 290 4.07 -42.69 13.28
CA ILE A 290 4.32 -41.63 12.30
C ILE A 290 5.83 -41.39 12.15
N LEU A 291 6.56 -41.23 13.26
CA LEU A 291 8.00 -41.01 13.22
C LEU A 291 8.74 -42.17 12.54
N ASN A 292 8.34 -43.41 12.81
CA ASN A 292 8.92 -44.60 12.19
C ASN A 292 8.61 -44.66 10.69
N HIS A 293 7.39 -44.29 10.29
CA HIS A 293 7.01 -44.19 8.88
C HIS A 293 7.87 -43.15 8.15
N LEU A 294 7.96 -41.93 8.69
CA LEU A 294 8.79 -40.86 8.12
C LEU A 294 10.26 -41.28 7.97
N ARG A 295 10.83 -41.92 9.00
CA ARG A 295 12.23 -42.41 8.94
C ARG A 295 12.47 -43.48 7.89
N LYS A 296 11.50 -44.37 7.69
CA LYS A 296 11.59 -45.51 6.76
C LYS A 296 11.14 -45.17 5.34
N SER A 297 10.44 -44.05 5.15
CA SER A 297 9.95 -43.64 3.83
C SER A 297 11.11 -43.39 2.87
N ASN A 298 10.90 -43.82 1.62
CA ASN A 298 11.77 -43.52 0.50
C ASN A 298 11.44 -42.15 -0.12
N GLU A 299 10.26 -41.61 0.19
CA GLU A 299 9.83 -40.29 -0.26
C GLU A 299 10.30 -39.20 0.70
N SER A 300 10.37 -37.97 0.20
CA SER A 300 10.57 -36.78 1.03
C SER A 300 9.28 -35.98 1.05
N TYR A 301 8.81 -35.56 2.22
CA TYR A 301 7.59 -34.75 2.33
C TYR A 301 7.90 -33.26 2.51
N LEU A 302 7.05 -32.41 1.94
CA LEU A 302 6.92 -31.01 2.33
C LEU A 302 5.59 -30.85 3.07
N ILE A 303 5.67 -30.64 4.39
CA ILE A 303 4.51 -30.59 5.28
C ILE A 303 4.19 -29.13 5.59
N ALA A 304 3.05 -28.64 5.11
CA ALA A 304 2.54 -27.33 5.49
C ALA A 304 1.47 -27.49 6.57
N LEU A 305 1.75 -26.98 7.77
CA LEU A 305 0.77 -26.85 8.85
C LEU A 305 0.16 -25.46 8.82
N ASP A 306 -1.13 -25.38 8.49
CA ASP A 306 -1.94 -24.18 8.63
C ASP A 306 -2.56 -24.10 10.03
N ASN A 307 -2.89 -22.87 10.44
CA ASN A 307 -3.49 -22.56 11.74
C ASN A 307 -2.73 -23.12 12.96
N GLY A 308 -1.40 -23.15 12.89
CA GLY A 308 -0.53 -23.66 13.95
C GLY A 308 -0.65 -22.92 15.29
N GLN A 309 -1.26 -21.72 15.32
CA GLN A 309 -1.63 -21.02 16.56
C GLN A 309 -2.52 -21.86 17.48
N ARG A 310 -3.28 -22.83 16.95
CA ARG A 310 -4.15 -23.72 17.74
C ARG A 310 -3.36 -24.73 18.60
N LEU A 311 -2.05 -24.87 18.34
CA LEU A 311 -1.12 -25.63 19.18
C LEU A 311 -0.49 -24.79 20.31
N VAL A 312 -0.83 -23.50 20.37
CA VAL A 312 -0.27 -22.51 21.29
C VAL A 312 -1.37 -21.99 22.20
N LYS A 313 -1.18 -22.16 23.51
CA LYS A 313 -2.02 -21.52 24.53
C LYS A 313 -1.18 -20.53 25.33
N PRO A 314 -1.63 -19.28 25.56
CA PRO A 314 -0.88 -18.27 26.30
C PRO A 314 -0.94 -18.51 27.82
N MET A 315 -0.47 -19.68 28.26
CA MET A 315 -0.44 -20.14 29.65
C MET A 315 0.85 -20.94 29.93
N VAL A 316 1.13 -21.22 31.20
CA VAL A 316 2.26 -22.09 31.58
C VAL A 316 2.10 -23.47 30.94
N GLY A 317 3.13 -23.95 30.26
CA GLY A 317 3.09 -25.24 29.54
C GLY A 317 2.28 -25.24 28.24
N GLY A 318 1.68 -24.11 27.85
CA GLY A 318 0.81 -23.99 26.68
C GLY A 318 1.50 -24.13 25.31
N LEU A 319 2.82 -24.34 25.28
CA LEU A 319 3.60 -24.62 24.05
C LEU A 319 3.83 -26.11 23.80
N SER A 320 3.34 -27.00 24.68
CA SER A 320 3.62 -28.44 24.61
C SER A 320 3.26 -29.08 23.27
N GLY A 321 2.11 -28.74 22.69
CA GLY A 321 1.67 -29.25 21.38
C GLY A 321 2.62 -28.85 20.25
N LEU A 322 2.96 -27.56 20.17
CA LEU A 322 3.90 -27.05 19.18
C LEU A 322 5.29 -27.69 19.32
N LEU A 323 5.77 -27.87 20.55
CA LEU A 323 7.06 -28.50 20.84
C LEU A 323 7.07 -29.98 20.44
N LYS A 324 6.00 -30.73 20.74
CA LYS A 324 5.89 -32.14 20.33
C LYS A 324 5.87 -32.28 18.81
N PHE A 325 5.08 -31.46 18.11
CA PHE A 325 5.00 -31.49 16.65
C PHE A 325 6.34 -31.16 15.98
N THR A 326 6.97 -30.06 16.40
CA THR A 326 8.28 -29.64 15.86
C THR A 326 9.37 -30.67 16.14
N ASN A 327 9.39 -31.27 17.34
CA ASN A 327 10.31 -32.36 17.67
C ASN A 327 10.08 -33.62 16.84
N LEU A 328 8.83 -33.99 16.55
CA LEU A 328 8.50 -35.11 15.68
C LEU A 328 9.10 -34.89 14.29
N LEU A 329 8.89 -33.70 13.71
CA LEU A 329 9.42 -33.34 12.39
C LEU A 329 10.95 -33.39 12.36
N ARG A 330 11.63 -32.79 13.36
CA ARG A 330 13.10 -32.79 13.42
C ARG A 330 13.69 -34.19 13.64
N ARG A 331 13.00 -35.07 14.38
CA ARG A 331 13.48 -36.43 14.67
C ARG A 331 13.38 -37.38 13.48
N SER A 332 12.68 -36.99 12.41
CA SER A 332 12.49 -37.84 11.22
C SER A 332 13.79 -38.11 10.43
N LYS A 333 14.84 -37.27 10.61
CA LYS A 333 16.21 -37.39 10.05
C LYS A 333 16.34 -37.43 8.51
N LYS A 334 15.27 -37.68 7.76
CA LYS A 334 15.21 -37.62 6.29
C LYS A 334 15.14 -36.16 5.81
N ASN A 335 15.15 -35.96 4.50
CA ASN A 335 15.02 -34.66 3.83
C ASN A 335 13.57 -34.09 3.86
N HIS A 336 12.84 -34.38 4.93
CA HIS A 336 11.50 -33.84 5.16
C HIS A 336 11.61 -32.38 5.56
N ARG A 337 10.71 -31.58 4.99
CA ARG A 337 10.67 -30.14 5.19
C ARG A 337 9.30 -29.76 5.69
N ALA A 338 9.23 -28.72 6.51
CA ALA A 338 7.98 -28.27 7.08
C ALA A 338 7.87 -26.75 7.14
N ILE A 339 6.65 -26.25 6.93
CA ILE A 339 6.29 -24.84 7.06
C ILE A 339 5.10 -24.76 8.00
N LEU A 340 5.25 -24.03 9.10
CA LEU A 340 4.17 -23.81 10.04
C LEU A 340 3.67 -22.37 9.89
N ALA A 341 2.39 -22.19 9.56
CA ALA A 341 1.73 -20.90 9.66
C ALA A 341 1.21 -20.68 11.07
N ILE A 342 1.69 -19.64 11.73
CA ILE A 342 1.27 -19.27 13.09
C ILE A 342 0.85 -17.80 13.07
N GLU A 343 -0.39 -17.52 13.48
CA GLU A 343 -0.91 -16.16 13.57
C GLU A 343 0.01 -15.24 14.40
N LYS A 344 0.17 -13.99 13.98
CA LYS A 344 1.14 -13.02 14.52
C LYS A 344 0.99 -12.77 16.02
N ALA A 345 -0.23 -12.54 16.52
CA ALA A 345 -0.49 -12.32 17.94
C ALA A 345 -0.12 -13.55 18.80
N SER A 346 -0.36 -14.76 18.28
CA SER A 346 0.05 -16.01 18.92
C SER A 346 1.57 -16.21 18.86
N TRP A 347 2.20 -15.94 17.70
CA TRP A 347 3.65 -16.04 17.52
C TRP A 347 4.42 -15.17 18.52
N ARG A 348 3.92 -13.96 18.81
CA ARG A 348 4.55 -13.08 19.81
C ARG A 348 4.60 -13.70 21.21
N PHE A 349 3.67 -14.57 21.56
CA PHE A 349 3.74 -15.34 22.80
C PHE A 349 4.85 -16.41 22.71
N VAL A 350 4.92 -17.16 21.60
CA VAL A 350 5.96 -18.17 21.36
C VAL A 350 7.36 -17.56 21.46
N ASP A 351 7.57 -16.43 20.79
CA ASP A 351 8.81 -15.66 20.73
C ASP A 351 9.30 -15.26 22.14
N ARG A 352 8.41 -14.69 22.96
CA ARG A 352 8.73 -14.30 24.34
C ARG A 352 8.97 -15.49 25.27
N ALA A 353 8.16 -16.54 25.15
CA ALA A 353 8.24 -17.70 26.03
C ALA A 353 9.50 -18.56 25.77
N ARG A 354 10.13 -18.42 24.60
CA ARG A 354 11.28 -19.23 24.19
C ARG A 354 12.60 -18.46 24.07
N GLY A 355 12.56 -17.14 23.90
CA GLY A 355 13.76 -16.33 23.69
C GLY A 355 14.58 -16.85 22.50
N GLU A 356 15.89 -16.99 22.67
CA GLU A 356 16.84 -17.39 21.61
C GLU A 356 16.88 -18.90 21.30
N ARG A 357 16.05 -19.73 21.95
CA ARG A 357 16.06 -21.18 21.70
C ARG A 357 15.51 -21.49 20.30
N LEU A 358 16.41 -21.73 19.35
CA LEU A 358 16.14 -22.04 17.94
C LEU A 358 15.27 -23.31 17.80
N LEU A 359 13.95 -23.14 17.72
CA LEU A 359 13.01 -24.20 17.33
C LEU A 359 12.89 -24.34 15.81
N PHE A 360 13.28 -23.31 15.07
CA PHE A 360 13.00 -23.13 13.64
C PHE A 360 14.25 -22.65 12.92
N ASP A 361 14.43 -23.11 11.69
CA ASP A 361 15.60 -22.76 10.88
C ASP A 361 15.43 -21.38 10.23
N TRP A 362 14.17 -20.95 10.06
CA TRP A 362 13.83 -19.63 9.56
C TRP A 362 12.43 -19.21 10.02
N VAL A 363 12.23 -17.92 10.29
CA VAL A 363 10.95 -17.32 10.64
C VAL A 363 10.75 -16.08 9.77
N THR A 364 9.66 -16.02 9.02
CA THR A 364 9.32 -14.85 8.20
C THR A 364 7.99 -14.25 8.61
N PHE A 365 7.90 -12.93 8.54
CA PHE A 365 6.67 -12.19 8.78
C PHE A 365 6.08 -11.72 7.47
N LEU A 366 4.83 -12.08 7.24
CA LEU A 366 4.08 -11.64 6.08
C LEU A 366 3.80 -10.13 6.18
N PRO A 367 4.12 -9.36 5.12
CA PRO A 367 3.91 -7.92 5.11
C PRO A 367 2.42 -7.59 4.97
N LYS A 368 2.05 -6.36 5.29
CA LYS A 368 0.71 -5.85 4.94
C LYS A 368 0.60 -5.66 3.43
N TRP A 369 -0.60 -5.79 2.88
CA TRP A 369 -0.82 -5.55 1.46
C TRP A 369 -0.66 -4.06 1.14
N SER A 370 -0.07 -3.75 0.00
CA SER A 370 0.00 -2.38 -0.53
C SER A 370 -1.36 -1.92 -1.05
N GLU A 371 -1.52 -0.60 -1.23
CA GLU A 371 -2.74 -0.03 -1.81
C GLU A 371 -3.06 -0.64 -3.17
N ALA A 372 -2.04 -0.79 -4.03
CA ALA A 372 -2.19 -1.40 -5.35
C ALA A 372 -2.64 -2.87 -5.26
N GLN A 373 -2.04 -3.66 -4.37
CA GLN A 373 -2.41 -5.08 -4.20
C GLN A 373 -3.86 -5.23 -3.70
N VAL A 374 -4.29 -4.37 -2.77
CA VAL A 374 -5.68 -4.36 -2.31
C VAL A 374 -6.62 -3.89 -3.42
N ALA A 375 -6.27 -2.86 -4.19
CA ALA A 375 -7.06 -2.43 -5.33
C ALA A 375 -7.24 -3.54 -6.36
N ASP A 376 -6.18 -4.27 -6.71
CA ASP A 376 -6.21 -5.41 -7.63
C ASP A 376 -7.07 -6.56 -7.08
N LEU A 377 -6.98 -6.83 -5.77
CA LEU A 377 -7.85 -7.81 -5.11
C LEU A 377 -9.32 -7.40 -5.15
N LEU A 378 -9.64 -6.14 -4.83
CA LEU A 378 -11.02 -5.68 -4.83
C LEU A 378 -11.60 -5.71 -6.26
N ALA A 379 -10.81 -5.29 -7.25
CA ALA A 379 -11.20 -5.33 -8.66
C ALA A 379 -11.43 -6.77 -9.17
N SER A 380 -10.60 -7.73 -8.77
CA SER A 380 -10.78 -9.13 -9.17
C SER A 380 -11.95 -9.84 -8.50
N ARG A 381 -12.49 -9.27 -7.41
CA ARG A 381 -13.60 -9.83 -6.64
C ARG A 381 -14.95 -9.24 -7.01
N ILE A 382 -14.99 -8.12 -7.73
CA ILE A 382 -16.23 -7.63 -8.33
C ILE A 382 -16.71 -8.68 -9.33
N ASN A 383 -17.98 -9.04 -9.26
CA ASN A 383 -18.54 -10.02 -10.18
C ASN A 383 -18.42 -9.51 -11.64
N GLN A 384 -17.70 -10.28 -12.46
CA GLN A 384 -17.44 -9.98 -13.87
C GLN A 384 -18.42 -10.68 -14.81
N SER A 385 -19.45 -11.36 -14.29
CA SER A 385 -20.48 -11.98 -15.12
C SER A 385 -21.16 -10.93 -16.00
N ASP A 386 -21.45 -11.29 -17.26
CA ASP A 386 -22.19 -10.45 -18.22
C ASP A 386 -23.61 -10.09 -17.76
N ASP A 387 -24.08 -10.73 -16.69
CA ASP A 387 -25.36 -10.50 -16.07
C ASP A 387 -25.44 -9.08 -15.50
N ALA A 388 -26.20 -8.21 -16.18
CA ALA A 388 -26.31 -6.80 -15.83
C ALA A 388 -26.81 -6.56 -14.39
N GLN A 389 -27.46 -7.54 -13.79
CA GLN A 389 -28.04 -7.50 -12.44
C GLN A 389 -26.99 -7.41 -11.31
N TYR A 390 -25.77 -7.91 -11.52
CA TYR A 390 -24.73 -7.96 -10.47
C TYR A 390 -23.62 -6.90 -10.64
N LYS A 391 -23.83 -5.93 -11.53
CA LYS A 391 -22.90 -4.82 -11.71
C LYS A 391 -22.92 -3.87 -10.51
N VAL A 392 -21.74 -3.42 -10.13
CA VAL A 392 -21.53 -2.48 -9.01
C VAL A 392 -21.06 -1.15 -9.60
N SER A 393 -21.76 -0.07 -9.29
CA SER A 393 -21.40 1.28 -9.73
C SER A 393 -20.79 2.11 -8.60
N PHE A 394 -19.86 3.00 -8.95
CA PHE A 394 -19.27 4.00 -8.04
C PHE A 394 -19.86 5.39 -8.24
N GLU A 395 -20.94 5.50 -9.02
CA GLU A 395 -21.60 6.77 -9.33
C GLU A 395 -22.17 7.45 -8.08
N GLY A 396 -21.98 8.77 -8.00
CA GLY A 396 -22.42 9.61 -6.90
C GLY A 396 -21.63 9.44 -5.60
N LEU A 397 -20.54 8.64 -5.60
CA LEU A 397 -19.62 8.58 -4.47
C LEU A 397 -18.72 9.82 -4.47
N VAL A 398 -18.99 10.73 -3.55
CA VAL A 398 -18.22 11.97 -3.41
C VAL A 398 -16.97 11.71 -2.57
N VAL A 399 -15.89 11.25 -3.19
CA VAL A 399 -14.59 11.23 -2.52
C VAL A 399 -13.95 12.62 -2.64
N PRO A 400 -13.30 13.17 -1.60
CA PRO A 400 -12.63 14.46 -1.72
C PRO A 400 -11.70 14.46 -2.92
N LYS A 401 -11.68 15.57 -3.68
CA LYS A 401 -10.78 15.74 -4.82
C LYS A 401 -9.34 15.66 -4.31
N GLN A 402 -8.78 14.46 -4.38
CA GLN A 402 -7.35 14.25 -4.23
C GLN A 402 -6.71 14.74 -5.53
N TRP A 403 -5.47 15.23 -5.45
CA TRP A 403 -4.70 15.74 -6.58
C TRP A 403 -4.25 14.62 -7.55
N ASP A 404 -5.19 13.75 -7.92
CA ASP A 404 -5.04 12.74 -8.95
C ASP A 404 -5.01 13.43 -10.33
N HIS A 405 -4.37 12.79 -11.30
CA HIS A 405 -4.18 13.36 -12.63
C HIS A 405 -5.51 13.81 -13.27
N GLU A 406 -5.53 15.02 -13.85
CA GLU A 406 -6.69 15.68 -14.49
C GLU A 406 -7.38 14.87 -15.62
N ASN A 407 -6.85 13.71 -16.01
CA ASN A 407 -7.33 12.90 -17.13
C ASN A 407 -8.14 11.64 -16.73
N ILE A 408 -8.50 11.46 -15.45
CA ILE A 408 -9.26 10.28 -14.98
C ILE A 408 -10.76 10.63 -14.90
N SER A 409 -11.63 9.71 -15.35
CA SER A 409 -13.09 9.82 -15.22
C SER A 409 -13.49 10.03 -13.76
N GLU A 410 -14.61 10.72 -13.51
CA GLU A 410 -15.09 10.95 -12.14
C GLU A 410 -15.40 9.64 -11.40
N GLU A 411 -15.94 8.64 -12.11
CA GLU A 411 -16.23 7.32 -11.53
C GLU A 411 -14.95 6.56 -11.17
N ASP A 412 -13.93 6.58 -12.03
CA ASP A 412 -12.64 5.97 -11.76
C ASP A 412 -11.93 6.63 -10.59
N ARG A 413 -12.04 7.96 -10.47
CA ARG A 413 -11.53 8.72 -9.33
C ARG A 413 -12.24 8.30 -8.04
N ALA A 414 -13.56 8.21 -8.07
CA ALA A 414 -14.36 7.77 -6.93
C ALA A 414 -13.99 6.33 -6.51
N ARG A 415 -13.83 5.43 -7.46
CA ARG A 415 -13.40 4.04 -7.24
C ARG A 415 -12.01 3.97 -6.59
N ASN A 416 -11.02 4.66 -7.14
CA ASN A 416 -9.66 4.66 -6.60
C ASN A 416 -9.62 5.27 -5.19
N GLY A 417 -10.34 6.37 -4.99
CA GLY A 417 -10.52 6.99 -3.68
C GLY A 417 -11.14 6.05 -2.65
N PHE A 418 -12.17 5.29 -3.05
CA PHE A 418 -12.79 4.27 -2.21
C PHE A 418 -11.83 3.13 -1.84
N TYR A 419 -11.07 2.59 -2.80
CA TYR A 419 -10.08 1.55 -2.54
C TYR A 419 -9.01 2.00 -1.56
N ARG A 420 -8.55 3.25 -1.67
CA ARG A 420 -7.61 3.84 -0.72
C ARG A 420 -8.20 3.94 0.69
N ILE A 421 -9.45 4.40 0.82
CA ILE A 421 -10.16 4.46 2.11
C ILE A 421 -10.27 3.06 2.73
N LEU A 422 -10.66 2.06 1.94
CA LEU A 422 -10.74 0.67 2.40
C LEU A 422 -9.39 0.12 2.80
N TRP A 423 -8.34 0.31 1.98
CA TRP A 423 -6.98 -0.13 2.27
C TRP A 423 -6.48 0.44 3.60
N HIS A 424 -6.70 1.74 3.83
CA HIS A 424 -6.35 2.41 5.08
C HIS A 424 -7.09 1.83 6.28
N TYR A 425 -8.41 1.69 6.17
CA TYR A 425 -9.22 1.16 7.26
C TYR A 425 -8.82 -0.28 7.57
N ALA A 426 -8.63 -1.11 6.54
CA ALA A 426 -8.21 -2.49 6.67
C ALA A 426 -6.74 -2.63 7.07
N ASP A 427 -5.94 -1.56 7.02
CA ASP A 427 -4.49 -1.56 7.28
C ASP A 427 -3.76 -2.63 6.44
N GLY A 428 -4.18 -2.77 5.17
CA GLY A 428 -3.65 -3.77 4.24
C GLY A 428 -4.07 -5.23 4.53
N ASN A 429 -5.16 -5.46 5.28
CA ASN A 429 -5.73 -6.80 5.50
C ASN A 429 -6.82 -7.14 4.46
N PRO A 430 -6.60 -8.10 3.56
CA PRO A 430 -7.56 -8.54 2.53
C PRO A 430 -8.95 -8.91 3.05
N THR A 431 -9.01 -9.66 4.16
CA THR A 431 -10.27 -10.17 4.70
C THR A 431 -11.13 -9.02 5.24
N VAL A 432 -10.50 -8.09 5.96
CA VAL A 432 -11.17 -6.88 6.45
C VAL A 432 -11.60 -5.99 5.27
N ALA A 433 -10.74 -5.79 4.28
CA ALA A 433 -11.06 -4.98 3.10
C ALA A 433 -12.30 -5.53 2.35
N LEU A 434 -12.32 -6.83 2.04
CA LEU A 434 -13.46 -7.46 1.35
C LEU A 434 -14.74 -7.44 2.19
N ARG A 435 -14.64 -7.64 3.51
CA ARG A 435 -15.78 -7.53 4.41
C ARG A 435 -16.40 -6.13 4.32
N PHE A 436 -15.60 -5.08 4.50
CA PHE A 436 -16.09 -3.70 4.50
C PHE A 436 -16.51 -3.22 3.10
N PHE A 437 -15.93 -3.77 2.03
CA PHE A 437 -16.44 -3.55 0.69
C PHE A 437 -17.89 -4.06 0.56
N ARG A 438 -18.18 -5.26 1.06
CA ARG A 438 -19.56 -5.77 1.09
C ARG A 438 -20.49 -4.94 1.97
N LEU A 439 -20.01 -4.39 3.09
CA LEU A 439 -20.83 -3.49 3.93
C LEU A 439 -21.13 -2.14 3.24
N SER A 440 -20.35 -1.79 2.23
CA SER A 440 -20.46 -0.54 1.45
C SER A 440 -21.51 -0.62 0.34
N LEU A 441 -22.05 -1.82 0.05
CA LEU A 441 -23.03 -2.02 -1.00
C LEU A 441 -24.42 -1.53 -0.58
N ARG A 442 -25.00 -0.65 -1.41
CA ARG A 442 -26.35 -0.12 -1.25
C ARG A 442 -27.15 -0.31 -2.53
N ARG A 443 -28.43 -0.65 -2.39
CA ARG A 443 -29.40 -0.74 -3.48
C ARG A 443 -30.25 0.53 -3.49
N ASN A 444 -30.35 1.18 -4.65
CA ASN A 444 -31.21 2.33 -4.83
C ASN A 444 -32.66 1.85 -5.04
N LYS A 445 -33.61 2.40 -4.27
CA LYS A 445 -35.04 2.03 -4.34
C LYS A 445 -35.70 2.40 -5.68
N ALA A 446 -35.18 3.40 -6.40
CA ALA A 446 -35.84 3.93 -7.59
C ALA A 446 -35.52 3.14 -8.87
N ASN A 447 -34.26 2.72 -9.03
CA ASN A 447 -33.76 2.07 -10.25
C ASN A 447 -33.15 0.67 -9.99
N ASP A 448 -33.23 0.17 -8.76
CA ASP A 448 -32.67 -1.12 -8.31
C ASP A 448 -31.14 -1.29 -8.50
N ASN A 449 -30.45 -0.22 -8.92
CA ASN A 449 -29.01 -0.26 -9.16
C ASN A 449 -28.24 -0.38 -7.85
N VAL A 450 -27.19 -1.19 -7.87
CA VAL A 450 -26.28 -1.37 -6.74
C VAL A 450 -25.10 -0.41 -6.85
N VAL A 451 -24.99 0.46 -5.84
CA VAL A 451 -23.99 1.50 -5.75
C VAL A 451 -23.12 1.32 -4.52
N VAL A 452 -21.86 1.73 -4.63
CA VAL A 452 -20.92 1.76 -3.50
C VAL A 452 -21.06 3.08 -2.76
N ARG A 453 -21.22 2.99 -1.44
CA ARG A 453 -21.26 4.14 -0.51
C ARG A 453 -20.26 3.93 0.60
N LEU A 454 -19.87 5.01 1.29
CA LEU A 454 -18.92 4.88 2.38
C LEU A 454 -19.48 3.98 3.50
N PHE A 455 -18.64 3.09 4.01
CA PHE A 455 -19.01 2.25 5.15
C PHE A 455 -18.92 3.05 6.45
N ARG A 456 -19.72 2.64 7.44
CA ARG A 456 -19.57 3.11 8.81
C ARG A 456 -18.63 2.17 9.56
N ALA A 457 -17.47 2.70 9.95
CA ALA A 457 -16.60 2.01 10.88
C ALA A 457 -17.31 1.86 12.24
N PRO A 458 -17.18 0.71 12.91
CA PRO A 458 -17.62 0.60 14.29
C PRO A 458 -16.75 1.53 15.16
N GLU A 459 -17.41 2.41 15.90
CA GLU A 459 -16.79 3.27 16.90
C GLU A 459 -17.47 2.97 18.24
N SER A 460 -16.68 2.62 19.25
CA SER A 460 -17.17 2.42 20.60
C SER A 460 -16.16 2.98 21.57
N GLU A 461 -16.44 4.19 22.09
CA GLU A 461 -15.70 4.73 23.24
C GLU A 461 -15.74 3.75 24.42
N GLU A 462 -16.81 2.95 24.55
CA GLU A 462 -16.93 1.94 25.59
C GLU A 462 -15.81 0.90 25.51
N LEU A 463 -15.37 0.52 24.30
CA LEU A 463 -14.29 -0.44 24.14
C LEU A 463 -12.94 0.12 24.63
N GLU A 464 -12.70 1.42 24.42
CA GLU A 464 -11.47 2.08 24.89
C GLU A 464 -11.44 2.27 26.40
N LYS A 465 -12.62 2.50 27.02
CA LYS A 465 -12.78 2.70 28.47
C LYS A 465 -13.02 1.40 29.24
N MET A 466 -12.97 0.26 28.56
CA MET A 466 -13.29 -1.04 29.13
C MET A 466 -12.30 -1.46 30.24
N PRO A 467 -12.76 -2.12 31.31
CA PRO A 467 -11.88 -2.66 32.35
C PRO A 467 -10.82 -3.61 31.79
N LYS A 468 -9.59 -3.55 32.34
CA LYS A 468 -8.46 -4.41 31.92
C LYS A 468 -8.77 -5.91 31.91
N PRO A 469 -9.51 -6.49 32.88
CA PRO A 469 -9.87 -7.91 32.85
C PRO A 469 -10.67 -8.29 31.60
N MET A 470 -11.62 -7.47 31.17
CA MET A 470 -12.38 -7.71 29.95
C MET A 470 -11.50 -7.59 28.70
N LEU A 471 -10.63 -6.58 28.63
CA LEU A 471 -9.66 -6.46 27.54
C LEU A 471 -8.68 -7.64 27.50
N ALA A 472 -8.33 -8.21 28.65
CA ALA A 472 -7.51 -9.42 28.73
C ALA A 472 -8.24 -10.64 28.12
N VAL A 473 -9.55 -10.78 28.33
CA VAL A 473 -10.36 -11.80 27.66
C VAL A 473 -10.35 -11.60 26.14
N LEU A 474 -10.59 -10.38 25.63
CA LEU A 474 -10.51 -10.10 24.19
C LEU A 474 -9.13 -10.43 23.61
N ARG A 475 -8.06 -10.02 24.31
CA ARG A 475 -6.68 -10.36 23.93
C ARG A 475 -6.50 -11.87 23.83
N SER A 476 -6.97 -12.63 24.81
CA SER A 476 -6.87 -14.09 24.80
C SER A 476 -7.64 -14.72 23.64
N ILE A 477 -8.85 -14.23 23.31
CA ILE A 477 -9.59 -14.68 22.12
C ILE A 477 -8.80 -14.40 20.84
N VAL A 478 -8.22 -13.20 20.70
CA VAL A 478 -7.39 -12.85 19.53
C VAL A 478 -6.18 -13.79 19.41
N GLN A 479 -5.49 -14.08 20.51
CA GLN A 479 -4.30 -14.94 20.52
C GLN A 479 -4.61 -16.43 20.27
N LEU A 480 -5.78 -16.90 20.71
CA LEU A 480 -6.25 -18.26 20.52
C LEU A 480 -6.99 -18.47 19.19
N GLU A 481 -7.30 -17.39 18.47
CA GLU A 481 -8.23 -17.33 17.32
C GLU A 481 -9.69 -17.62 17.70
N VAL A 482 -9.91 -18.75 18.39
CA VAL A 482 -11.19 -19.29 18.81
C VAL A 482 -11.01 -19.91 20.20
N ALA A 483 -11.83 -19.53 21.18
CA ALA A 483 -11.59 -19.87 22.58
C ALA A 483 -12.85 -20.34 23.31
N SER A 484 -12.75 -21.44 24.07
CA SER A 484 -13.80 -21.86 25.00
C SER A 484 -13.71 -21.08 26.31
N GLN A 485 -14.77 -21.13 27.12
CA GLN A 485 -14.80 -20.48 28.43
C GLN A 485 -13.67 -20.98 29.35
N GLU A 486 -13.40 -22.28 29.35
CA GLU A 486 -12.36 -22.92 30.16
C GLU A 486 -10.97 -22.42 29.74
N ALA A 487 -10.70 -22.43 28.44
CA ALA A 487 -9.42 -21.94 27.91
C ALA A 487 -9.19 -20.46 28.24
N LEU A 488 -10.24 -19.64 28.21
CA LEU A 488 -10.17 -18.24 28.59
C LEU A 488 -9.92 -18.05 30.09
N SER A 489 -10.57 -18.84 30.94
CA SER A 489 -10.32 -18.84 32.39
C SER A 489 -8.85 -19.18 32.68
N GLU A 490 -8.31 -20.24 32.07
CA GLU A 490 -6.91 -20.63 32.21
C GLU A 490 -5.93 -19.53 31.73
N CYS A 491 -6.22 -18.90 30.58
CA CYS A 491 -5.32 -17.90 30.00
C CYS A 491 -5.35 -16.53 30.72
N THR A 492 -6.49 -16.19 31.35
CA THR A 492 -6.68 -14.90 32.01
C THR A 492 -6.56 -14.97 33.53
N GLN A 493 -6.60 -16.17 34.11
CA GLN A 493 -6.68 -16.43 35.55
C GLN A 493 -7.93 -15.81 36.21
N LEU A 494 -8.97 -15.53 35.41
CA LEU A 494 -10.28 -15.09 35.87
C LEU A 494 -11.16 -16.30 36.18
N SER A 495 -12.13 -16.13 37.07
CA SER A 495 -13.10 -17.18 37.37
C SER A 495 -14.01 -17.47 36.17
N HIS A 496 -14.53 -18.70 36.10
CA HIS A 496 -15.49 -19.10 35.06
C HIS A 496 -16.70 -18.17 35.01
N ALA A 497 -17.19 -17.66 36.14
CA ALA A 497 -18.32 -16.74 36.21
C ALA A 497 -18.01 -15.36 35.60
N GLU A 498 -16.82 -14.81 35.88
CA GLU A 498 -16.37 -13.53 35.31
C GLU A 498 -16.18 -13.63 33.79
N VAL A 499 -15.59 -14.73 33.31
CA VAL A 499 -15.41 -14.99 31.88
C VAL A 499 -16.78 -15.11 31.20
N LEU A 500 -17.72 -15.87 31.76
CA LEU A 500 -19.06 -16.02 31.20
C LEU A 500 -19.81 -14.68 31.13
N GLY A 501 -19.77 -13.89 32.20
CA GLY A 501 -20.37 -12.54 32.22
C GLY A 501 -19.76 -11.63 31.15
N THR A 502 -18.44 -11.71 30.97
CA THR A 502 -17.71 -10.95 29.95
C THR A 502 -18.06 -11.39 28.53
N LEU A 503 -18.15 -12.70 28.27
CA LEU A 503 -18.54 -13.22 26.95
C LEU A 503 -19.98 -12.81 26.59
N ARG A 504 -20.92 -12.88 27.53
CA ARG A 504 -22.30 -12.39 27.34
C ARG A 504 -22.32 -10.89 27.01
N TYR A 505 -21.51 -10.11 27.72
CA TYR A 505 -21.36 -8.68 27.45
C TYR A 505 -20.83 -8.44 26.02
N PHE A 506 -19.80 -9.17 25.58
CA PHE A 506 -19.25 -9.05 24.22
C PHE A 506 -20.24 -9.47 23.13
N GLN A 507 -20.98 -10.55 23.35
CA GLN A 507 -22.00 -11.02 22.41
C GLN A 507 -23.11 -9.97 22.23
N SER A 508 -23.59 -9.37 23.32
CA SER A 508 -24.66 -8.34 23.25
C SER A 508 -24.31 -7.13 22.39
N ARG A 509 -23.01 -6.85 22.23
CA ARG A 509 -22.45 -5.74 21.43
C ARG A 509 -21.91 -6.18 20.07
N GLY A 510 -21.96 -7.48 19.77
CA GLY A 510 -21.45 -8.07 18.53
C GLY A 510 -19.92 -8.07 18.41
N TYR A 511 -19.18 -7.93 19.52
CA TYR A 511 -17.71 -7.96 19.50
C TYR A 511 -17.17 -9.36 19.17
N ILE A 512 -17.94 -10.38 19.54
CA ILE A 512 -17.63 -11.78 19.28
C ILE A 512 -18.79 -12.46 18.55
N ASP A 513 -18.44 -13.46 17.76
CA ASP A 513 -19.33 -14.43 17.15
C ASP A 513 -19.05 -15.82 17.79
N TRP A 514 -20.06 -16.68 17.83
CA TRP A 514 -19.93 -18.06 18.30
C TRP A 514 -19.73 -19.01 17.14
N SER A 515 -18.78 -19.93 17.28
CA SER A 515 -18.61 -21.10 16.43
C SER A 515 -18.72 -22.32 17.35
N ASP A 516 -19.83 -23.02 17.28
CA ASP A 516 -20.21 -24.03 18.27
C ASP A 516 -20.16 -23.41 19.69
N ASP A 517 -19.40 -24.02 20.61
CA ASP A 517 -19.22 -23.54 21.99
C ASP A 517 -17.97 -22.65 22.17
N LYS A 518 -17.39 -22.12 21.09
CA LYS A 518 -16.17 -21.31 21.15
C LYS A 518 -16.39 -19.90 20.62
N ALA A 519 -15.90 -18.93 21.38
CA ALA A 519 -15.96 -17.52 21.04
C ALA A 519 -14.84 -17.11 20.07
N LYS A 520 -15.17 -16.27 19.10
CA LYS A 520 -14.25 -15.71 18.11
C LYS A 520 -14.52 -14.22 17.94
N VAL A 521 -13.47 -13.40 17.78
CA VAL A 521 -13.67 -11.97 17.47
C VAL A 521 -14.33 -11.82 16.10
N SER A 522 -15.43 -11.05 16.05
CA SER A 522 -16.17 -10.80 14.82
C SER A 522 -15.31 -10.04 13.80
N ASP A 523 -15.39 -10.42 12.53
CA ASP A 523 -14.65 -9.77 11.45
C ASP A 523 -15.02 -8.29 11.29
N HIS A 524 -16.24 -7.91 11.70
CA HIS A 524 -16.66 -6.51 11.71
C HIS A 524 -15.87 -5.66 12.72
N TRP A 525 -15.58 -6.23 13.91
CA TRP A 525 -14.92 -5.52 15.01
C TRP A 525 -13.42 -5.78 15.09
N TYR A 526 -12.92 -6.80 14.40
CA TYR A 526 -11.55 -7.30 14.50
C TYR A 526 -10.51 -6.18 14.45
N ARG A 527 -10.56 -5.30 13.44
CA ARG A 527 -9.60 -4.20 13.27
C ARG A 527 -9.67 -3.16 14.38
N HIS A 528 -10.87 -2.84 14.85
CA HIS A 528 -11.05 -1.87 15.93
C HIS A 528 -10.54 -2.45 17.25
N ILE A 529 -10.88 -3.70 17.56
CA ILE A 529 -10.41 -4.42 18.75
C ILE A 529 -8.89 -4.54 18.76
N THR A 530 -8.25 -5.00 17.68
CA THR A 530 -6.79 -5.11 17.62
C THR A 530 -6.09 -3.75 17.77
N ASN A 531 -6.64 -2.69 17.18
CA ASN A 531 -6.14 -1.33 17.37
C ASN A 531 -6.24 -0.84 18.82
N VAL A 532 -7.35 -1.12 19.51
CA VAL A 532 -7.51 -0.79 20.95
C VAL A 532 -6.49 -1.57 21.77
N LEU A 533 -6.40 -2.89 21.56
CA LEU A 533 -5.44 -3.75 22.28
C LEU A 533 -3.99 -3.33 22.04
N HIS A 534 -3.62 -2.87 20.84
CA HIS A 534 -2.30 -2.32 20.56
C HIS A 534 -2.04 -0.99 21.27
N ARG A 535 -3.02 -0.07 21.26
CA ARG A 535 -2.90 1.23 21.95
C ARG A 535 -2.78 1.06 23.47
N GLN A 536 -3.47 0.07 24.02
CA GLN A 536 -3.40 -0.28 25.45
C GLN A 536 -2.21 -1.19 25.80
N HIS A 537 -1.28 -1.42 24.87
CA HIS A 537 -0.09 -2.28 25.03
C HIS A 537 -0.41 -3.74 25.44
N LEU A 538 -1.62 -4.21 25.18
CA LEU A 538 -2.06 -5.59 25.42
C LEU A 538 -1.66 -6.53 24.27
N LEU A 539 -1.52 -5.99 23.06
CA LEU A 539 -0.88 -6.65 21.92
C LEU A 539 0.33 -5.83 21.46
N VAL A 540 1.43 -6.50 21.09
CA VAL A 540 2.60 -5.83 20.53
C VAL A 540 2.50 -5.85 19.01
N LYS A 541 2.76 -4.70 18.37
CA LYS A 541 2.67 -4.51 16.93
C LYS A 541 3.69 -5.32 16.16
#